data_AF-A0A660NME2-F1
#
_entry.id   AF-A0A660NME2-F1
#
_cell.length_a   1.000
_cell.length_b   1.000
_cell.length_c   1.000
_cell.angle_alpha   90.00
_cell.angle_beta   90.00
_cell.angle_gamma   90.00
#
_symmetry.space_group_name_H-M   'P 1'
#
loop_
_entity.id
_entity.type
_entity.pdbx_description
1 polymer ?
#
loop_
_entity_poly.entity_id
_entity_poly.type
_entity_poly.pdbx_seq_one_letter_code
_entity_poly.pdbx_strand_id
1 'polypeptide(L)'
;MKVRSDSFVAGQPLPDALAFARPDPTSRVTLSDNRNPHLAWEDVPEGTRSFAVLCIDHDAPSRPDDVNHPDREVPADLPRVAFMHWTLIDLPPELRSVGEGVYSSEVSPRGKPGPELPDGTRQGVNDYTAWFAADHDMNGDYYGYDGPCPPWNDALTHRYDFIVHALDVERLPIEGRFDGRQAMELIKRHSLGSASVGGTYTLNARLRATQAGR
;
A
#
# COMPACT_ATOMS: atom_id res chain seq x y z
N MET A 1 -8.98 -15.04 -12.79
CA MET A 1 -8.42 -14.72 -11.46
C MET A 1 -9.36 -13.82 -10.69
N LYS A 2 -9.49 -14.03 -9.39
CA LYS A 2 -10.22 -13.17 -8.45
C LYS A 2 -9.37 -12.96 -7.20
N VAL A 3 -9.56 -11.82 -6.53
CA VAL A 3 -8.90 -11.49 -5.25
C VAL A 3 -9.97 -11.03 -4.26
N ARG A 4 -9.81 -11.41 -2.99
CA ARG A 4 -10.64 -10.96 -1.87
C ARG A 4 -9.78 -10.70 -0.64
N SER A 5 -10.35 -10.00 0.35
CA SER A 5 -9.77 -9.82 1.68
C SER A 5 -10.76 -10.27 2.74
N ASP A 6 -10.25 -10.74 3.88
CA ASP A 6 -11.03 -10.97 5.09
C ASP A 6 -10.82 -9.82 6.11
N SER A 7 -9.85 -8.94 5.84
CA SER A 7 -9.54 -7.76 6.67
C SER A 7 -10.47 -6.59 6.38
N PHE A 8 -11.09 -6.53 5.19
CA PHE A 8 -11.99 -5.44 4.81
C PHE A 8 -12.99 -5.88 3.74
N VAL A 9 -14.08 -5.11 3.61
CA VAL A 9 -15.08 -5.27 2.55
C VAL A 9 -14.71 -4.38 1.36
N ALA A 10 -14.74 -4.93 0.15
CA ALA A 10 -14.40 -4.19 -1.07
C ALA A 10 -15.20 -2.88 -1.20
N GLY A 11 -14.50 -1.79 -1.50
CA GLY A 11 -15.05 -0.44 -1.65
C GLY A 11 -15.40 0.28 -0.34
N GLN A 12 -15.35 -0.40 0.82
CA GLN A 12 -15.62 0.20 2.12
C GLN A 12 -14.35 0.83 2.74
N PRO A 13 -14.50 1.65 3.80
CA PRO A 13 -13.36 2.15 4.54
C PRO A 13 -12.48 1.01 5.07
N LEU A 14 -11.16 1.13 4.89
CA LEU A 14 -10.18 0.22 5.48
C LEU A 14 -10.13 0.41 7.00
N PRO A 15 -9.99 -0.66 7.80
CA PRO A 15 -9.77 -0.56 9.24
C PRO A 15 -8.49 0.21 9.58
N ASP A 16 -8.52 0.97 10.68
CA ASP A 16 -7.36 1.74 11.15
C ASP A 16 -6.13 0.85 11.43
N ALA A 17 -6.33 -0.42 11.80
CA ALA A 17 -5.26 -1.39 12.00
C ALA A 17 -4.42 -1.66 10.73
N LEU A 18 -4.99 -1.40 9.54
CA LEU A 18 -4.26 -1.53 8.28
C LEU A 18 -3.50 -0.25 7.90
N ALA A 19 -3.80 0.87 8.55
CA ALA A 19 -3.24 2.18 8.22
C ALA A 19 -1.87 2.39 8.87
N PHE A 20 -1.05 3.26 8.25
CA PHE A 20 0.19 3.74 8.86
C PHE A 20 -0.12 4.73 9.99
N ALA A 21 -1.14 5.58 9.79
CA ALA A 21 -1.64 6.49 10.82
C ALA A 21 -3.17 6.43 10.92
N ARG A 22 -3.67 6.71 12.13
CA ARG A 22 -5.09 6.82 12.45
C ARG A 22 -5.40 8.18 13.09
N PRO A 23 -6.68 8.61 13.11
CA PRO A 23 -7.05 9.88 13.75
C PRO A 23 -6.67 9.92 15.23
N ASP A 24 -6.20 11.08 15.67
CA ASP A 24 -5.98 11.39 17.08
C ASP A 24 -6.65 12.75 17.42
N PRO A 25 -7.47 12.84 18.47
CA PRO A 25 -8.15 14.10 18.82
C PRO A 25 -7.22 15.26 19.20
N THR A 26 -5.98 14.97 19.62
CA THR A 26 -5.02 15.95 20.13
C THR A 26 -4.02 16.34 19.05
N SER A 27 -3.36 15.36 18.42
CA SER A 27 -2.32 15.57 17.41
C SER A 27 -2.83 15.49 15.96
N ARG A 28 -4.16 15.38 15.76
CA ARG A 28 -4.85 15.09 14.48
C ARG A 28 -4.62 13.66 13.97
N VAL A 29 -3.39 13.18 14.07
CA VAL A 29 -2.98 11.82 13.66
C VAL A 29 -2.03 11.21 14.68
N THR A 30 -2.05 9.89 14.80
CA THR A 30 -1.07 9.08 15.54
C THR A 30 -0.75 7.82 14.75
N LEU A 31 0.41 7.20 15.00
CA LEU A 31 0.77 5.94 14.32
C LEU A 31 -0.24 4.84 14.67
N SER A 32 -0.53 3.98 13.71
CA SER A 32 -1.42 2.83 13.88
C SER A 32 -0.65 1.53 13.71
N ASP A 33 -1.38 0.41 13.66
CA ASP A 33 -0.80 -0.93 13.71
C ASP A 33 -0.11 -1.32 12.38
N ASN A 34 -0.39 -0.59 11.28
CA ASN A 34 0.30 -0.73 9.99
C ASN A 34 0.36 -2.15 9.44
N ARG A 35 -0.73 -2.90 9.62
CA ARG A 35 -0.82 -4.30 9.19
C ARG A 35 -1.11 -4.37 7.69
N ASN A 36 -0.35 -5.17 6.94
CA ASN A 36 -0.80 -5.53 5.58
C ASN A 36 -2.15 -6.28 5.69
N PRO A 37 -3.11 -6.09 4.77
CA PRO A 37 -4.35 -6.85 4.82
C PRO A 37 -4.13 -8.33 4.51
N HIS A 38 -5.08 -9.16 4.94
CA HIS A 38 -5.28 -10.48 4.35
C HIS A 38 -5.62 -10.31 2.87
N LEU A 39 -5.04 -11.13 2.00
CA LEU A 39 -5.40 -11.23 0.59
C LEU A 39 -5.48 -12.70 0.22
N ALA A 40 -6.54 -13.13 -0.44
CA ALA A 40 -6.68 -14.47 -0.99
C ALA A 40 -7.12 -14.41 -2.45
N TRP A 41 -6.63 -15.35 -3.26
CA TRP A 41 -6.92 -15.38 -4.69
C TRP A 41 -7.20 -16.78 -5.22
N GLU A 42 -8.02 -16.82 -6.27
CA GLU A 42 -8.47 -18.03 -6.96
C GLU A 42 -8.54 -17.81 -8.47
N ASP A 43 -8.91 -18.85 -9.23
CA ASP A 43 -8.99 -18.83 -10.69
C ASP A 43 -7.68 -18.37 -11.35
N VAL A 44 -6.56 -18.90 -10.84
CA VAL A 44 -5.20 -18.57 -11.27
C VAL A 44 -4.98 -19.03 -12.72
N PRO A 45 -4.44 -18.18 -13.62
CA PRO A 45 -4.14 -18.56 -15.00
C PRO A 45 -3.19 -19.76 -15.09
N GLU A 46 -3.39 -20.61 -16.10
CA GLU A 46 -2.44 -21.67 -16.44
C GLU A 46 -1.07 -21.08 -16.80
N GLY A 47 0.01 -21.77 -16.42
CA GLY A 47 1.38 -21.31 -16.66
C GLY A 47 1.93 -20.36 -15.59
N THR A 48 1.15 -20.03 -14.55
CA THR A 48 1.63 -19.22 -13.42
C THR A 48 2.81 -19.90 -12.72
N ARG A 49 3.92 -19.17 -12.59
CA ARG A 49 5.16 -19.60 -11.94
C ARG A 49 5.54 -18.78 -10.71
N SER A 50 4.95 -17.60 -10.53
CA SER A 50 4.99 -16.85 -9.27
C SER A 50 3.83 -15.84 -9.21
N PHE A 51 3.66 -15.20 -8.05
CA PHE A 51 2.80 -14.03 -7.90
C PHE A 51 3.58 -12.78 -7.49
N ALA A 52 2.98 -11.63 -7.77
CA ALA A 52 3.35 -10.35 -7.19
C ALA A 52 2.12 -9.66 -6.59
N VAL A 53 2.32 -8.91 -5.51
CA VAL A 53 1.31 -8.07 -4.85
C VAL A 53 1.76 -6.62 -4.88
N LEU A 54 0.88 -5.73 -5.31
CA LEU A 54 1.06 -4.28 -5.26
C LEU A 54 -0.04 -3.66 -4.38
N CYS A 55 0.28 -2.58 -3.67
CA CYS A 55 -0.71 -1.66 -3.08
C CYS A 55 -0.46 -0.26 -3.60
N ILE A 56 -1.48 0.35 -4.19
CA ILE A 56 -1.38 1.65 -4.86
C ILE A 56 -2.48 2.57 -4.34
N ASP A 57 -2.09 3.77 -3.88
CA ASP A 57 -2.99 4.90 -3.70
C ASP A 57 -2.97 5.75 -4.97
N HIS A 58 -4.15 5.98 -5.55
CA HIS A 58 -4.30 6.75 -6.79
C HIS A 58 -4.60 8.24 -6.56
N ASP A 59 -4.83 8.64 -5.32
CA ASP A 59 -5.42 9.92 -4.95
C ASP A 59 -4.44 10.80 -4.14
N ALA A 60 -3.18 10.39 -4.01
CA ALA A 60 -2.16 11.16 -3.30
C ALA A 60 -1.90 12.53 -3.97
N PRO A 61 -1.89 13.64 -3.20
CA PRO A 61 -1.56 14.97 -3.70
C PRO A 61 -0.21 15.03 -4.43
N SER A 62 -0.17 15.66 -5.62
CA SER A 62 1.08 15.84 -6.37
C SER A 62 2.05 16.85 -5.74
N ARG A 63 1.65 17.55 -4.67
CA ARG A 63 2.44 18.57 -3.96
C ARG A 63 2.57 18.20 -2.48
N PRO A 64 3.49 17.28 -2.14
CA PRO A 64 3.62 16.75 -0.77
C PRO A 64 3.95 17.84 0.27
N ASP A 65 4.73 18.86 -0.11
CA ASP A 65 5.12 19.95 0.79
C ASP A 65 3.96 20.91 1.15
N ASP A 66 2.79 20.77 0.51
CA ASP A 66 1.66 21.70 0.64
C ASP A 66 0.47 21.11 1.40
N VAL A 67 0.64 19.95 2.05
CA VAL A 67 -0.40 19.21 2.77
C VAL A 67 -0.27 19.35 4.29
N ASN A 68 -1.28 18.91 5.06
CA ASN A 68 -1.27 18.89 6.53
C ASN A 68 -1.10 20.27 7.18
N HIS A 69 -1.79 21.30 6.65
CA HIS A 69 -1.78 22.65 7.20
C HIS A 69 -3.08 22.98 7.95
N PRO A 70 -3.02 23.56 9.17
CA PRO A 70 -4.19 23.79 10.01
C PRO A 70 -5.24 24.73 9.40
N ASP A 71 -4.79 25.65 8.56
CA ASP A 71 -5.62 26.78 8.10
C ASP A 71 -6.20 26.57 6.69
N ARG A 72 -6.00 25.40 6.08
CA ARG A 72 -6.51 25.10 4.73
C ARG A 72 -6.78 23.63 4.50
N GLU A 73 -7.70 23.35 3.58
CA GLU A 73 -7.95 22.02 3.03
C GLU A 73 -7.11 21.84 1.75
N VAL A 74 -6.60 20.63 1.50
CA VAL A 74 -6.03 20.28 0.20
C VAL A 74 -7.19 20.17 -0.79
N PRO A 75 -7.20 20.95 -1.88
CA PRO A 75 -8.39 21.05 -2.70
C PRO A 75 -8.57 19.79 -3.55
N ALA A 76 -9.83 19.46 -3.83
CA ALA A 76 -10.21 18.27 -4.59
C ALA A 76 -9.67 18.27 -6.03
N ASP A 77 -9.43 19.46 -6.61
CA ASP A 77 -8.92 19.66 -7.96
C ASP A 77 -7.38 19.71 -8.05
N LEU A 78 -6.67 19.64 -6.92
CA LEU A 78 -5.22 19.46 -6.94
C LEU A 78 -4.89 18.15 -7.70
N PRO A 79 -3.93 18.17 -8.66
CA PRO A 79 -3.54 16.96 -9.37
C PRO A 79 -3.12 15.85 -8.42
N ARG A 80 -3.54 14.62 -8.74
CA ARG A 80 -3.23 13.42 -7.95
C ARG A 80 -2.19 12.57 -8.66
N VAL A 81 -1.39 11.85 -7.88
CA VAL A 81 -0.33 10.95 -8.36
C VAL A 81 -0.44 9.59 -7.68
N ALA A 82 0.07 8.56 -8.34
CA ALA A 82 0.13 7.23 -7.76
C ALA A 82 1.22 7.18 -6.68
N PHE A 83 0.85 6.71 -5.49
CA PHE A 83 1.75 6.46 -4.36
C PHE A 83 1.81 4.95 -4.07
N MET A 84 3.01 4.38 -4.18
CA MET A 84 3.23 2.94 -3.93
C MET A 84 3.32 2.69 -2.43
N HIS A 85 2.40 1.89 -1.92
CA HIS A 85 2.33 1.49 -0.50
C HIS A 85 2.93 0.11 -0.26
N TRP A 86 2.97 -0.76 -1.28
CA TRP A 86 3.52 -2.12 -1.15
C TRP A 86 3.96 -2.66 -2.50
N THR A 87 5.08 -3.37 -2.51
CA THR A 87 5.50 -4.22 -3.62
C THR A 87 6.14 -5.47 -3.03
N LEU A 88 5.51 -6.62 -3.29
CA LEU A 88 5.97 -7.94 -2.89
C LEU A 88 6.00 -8.82 -4.15
N ILE A 89 7.12 -9.47 -4.41
CA ILE A 89 7.37 -10.25 -5.62
C ILE A 89 7.88 -11.65 -5.25
N ASP A 90 7.85 -12.55 -6.22
CA ASP A 90 8.37 -13.92 -6.14
C ASP A 90 7.66 -14.79 -5.10
N LEU A 91 6.35 -14.54 -4.93
CA LEU A 91 5.48 -15.40 -4.16
C LEU A 91 5.34 -16.76 -4.88
N PRO A 92 5.45 -17.90 -4.17
CA PRO A 92 5.37 -19.23 -4.79
C PRO A 92 4.05 -19.46 -5.56
N PRO A 93 4.08 -20.20 -6.69
CA PRO A 93 2.91 -20.41 -7.55
C PRO A 93 1.80 -21.24 -6.90
N GLU A 94 2.06 -21.92 -5.79
CA GLU A 94 1.11 -22.69 -4.98
C GLU A 94 0.39 -21.82 -3.94
N LEU A 95 0.94 -20.64 -3.61
CA LEU A 95 0.37 -19.76 -2.61
C LEU A 95 -0.98 -19.19 -3.09
N ARG A 96 -1.99 -19.22 -2.22
CA ARG A 96 -3.34 -18.71 -2.52
C ARG A 96 -3.81 -17.64 -1.57
N SER A 97 -3.03 -17.35 -0.53
CA SER A 97 -3.36 -16.29 0.43
C SER A 97 -2.14 -15.79 1.17
N VAL A 98 -2.18 -14.52 1.55
CA VAL A 98 -1.28 -13.86 2.50
C VAL A 98 -2.09 -13.45 3.71
N GLY A 99 -1.61 -13.77 4.91
CA GLY A 99 -2.26 -13.41 6.17
C GLY A 99 -2.13 -11.93 6.51
N GLU A 100 -3.11 -11.40 7.25
CA GLU A 100 -3.06 -10.04 7.77
C GLU A 100 -1.89 -9.88 8.75
N GLY A 101 -1.06 -8.87 8.53
CA GLY A 101 0.05 -8.54 9.39
C GLY A 101 1.31 -9.40 9.22
N VAL A 102 1.33 -10.33 8.26
CA VAL A 102 2.46 -11.26 8.04
C VAL A 102 3.71 -10.53 7.51
N TYR A 103 3.52 -9.51 6.68
CA TYR A 103 4.61 -8.76 6.03
C TYR A 103 4.84 -7.37 6.61
N SER A 104 3.91 -6.86 7.42
CA SER A 104 4.06 -5.64 8.21
C SER A 104 3.09 -5.71 9.37
N SER A 105 3.53 -5.39 10.59
CA SER A 105 2.69 -5.42 11.80
C SER A 105 2.92 -4.26 12.76
N GLU A 106 3.70 -3.27 12.31
CA GLU A 106 3.96 -2.03 13.04
C GLU A 106 4.53 -0.96 12.09
N VAL A 107 4.55 0.30 12.56
CA VAL A 107 5.35 1.36 11.94
C VAL A 107 6.76 1.30 12.49
N SER A 108 7.74 1.12 11.61
CA SER A 108 9.16 1.14 11.98
C SER A 108 9.77 2.49 11.58
N PRO A 109 10.23 3.33 12.54
CA PRO A 109 11.02 4.51 12.22
C PRO A 109 12.23 4.12 11.38
N ARG A 110 12.54 4.94 10.36
CA ARG A 110 13.61 4.68 9.38
C ARG A 110 13.36 3.50 8.44
N GLY A 111 12.13 2.99 8.39
CA GLY A 111 11.70 1.95 7.47
C GLY A 111 11.99 0.53 7.94
N LYS A 112 11.78 -0.43 7.04
CA LYS A 112 11.88 -1.88 7.27
C LYS A 112 13.01 -2.47 6.42
N PRO A 113 13.64 -3.59 6.81
CA PRO A 113 14.70 -4.20 6.01
C PRO A 113 14.15 -4.86 4.73
N GLY A 114 15.02 -5.03 3.74
CA GLY A 114 14.75 -5.73 2.49
C GLY A 114 16.01 -5.74 1.59
N PRO A 115 15.91 -6.16 0.32
CA PRO A 115 14.69 -6.64 -0.36
C PRO A 115 14.35 -8.10 -0.05
N GLU A 116 15.32 -8.93 0.36
CA GLU A 116 15.13 -10.38 0.57
C GLU A 116 14.45 -10.67 1.93
N LEU A 117 13.49 -11.58 1.93
CA LEU A 117 12.81 -12.05 3.14
C LEU A 117 13.11 -13.52 3.46
N PRO A 118 12.97 -13.95 4.73
CA PRO A 118 13.27 -15.33 5.14
C PRO A 118 12.43 -16.41 4.44
N ASP A 119 11.27 -16.06 3.90
CA ASP A 119 10.37 -16.96 3.17
C ASP A 119 10.72 -17.08 1.67
N GLY A 120 11.81 -16.44 1.23
CA GLY A 120 12.27 -16.44 -0.16
C GLY A 120 11.57 -15.43 -1.07
N THR A 121 10.60 -14.67 -0.54
CA THR A 121 9.97 -13.56 -1.27
C THR A 121 10.84 -12.32 -1.21
N ARG A 122 10.57 -11.34 -2.09
CA ARG A 122 11.28 -10.05 -2.09
C ARG A 122 10.33 -8.87 -2.06
N GLN A 123 10.74 -7.79 -1.40
CA GLN A 123 9.97 -6.56 -1.31
C GLN A 123 10.75 -5.37 -1.89
N GLY A 124 10.03 -4.47 -2.56
CA GLY A 124 10.58 -3.21 -3.04
C GLY A 124 10.46 -2.10 -1.99
N VAL A 125 11.25 -1.04 -2.15
CA VAL A 125 11.02 0.20 -1.41
C VAL A 125 9.73 0.89 -1.89
N ASN A 126 8.96 1.38 -0.95
CA ASN A 126 7.71 2.10 -1.17
C ASN A 126 7.94 3.63 -1.12
N ASP A 127 6.92 4.40 -1.47
CA ASP A 127 7.05 5.86 -1.66
C ASP A 127 7.23 6.64 -0.32
N TYR A 128 7.05 6.00 0.84
CA TYR A 128 7.41 6.61 2.13
C TYR A 128 8.91 6.90 2.24
N THR A 129 9.74 6.13 1.52
CA THR A 129 11.19 6.38 1.41
C THR A 129 11.49 7.77 0.89
N ALA A 130 10.77 8.22 -0.15
CA ALA A 130 10.91 9.57 -0.69
C ALA A 130 10.21 10.59 0.20
N TRP A 131 9.03 10.25 0.74
CA TRP A 131 8.23 11.13 1.60
C TRP A 131 8.99 11.57 2.85
N PHE A 132 9.67 10.65 3.54
CA PHE A 132 10.42 10.93 4.77
C PHE A 132 11.88 11.29 4.55
N ALA A 133 12.33 11.50 3.30
CA ALA A 133 13.74 11.72 3.00
C ALA A 133 14.36 12.92 3.77
N ALA A 134 13.57 13.97 4.01
CA ALA A 134 13.99 15.17 4.76
C ALA A 134 13.67 15.10 6.26
N ASP A 135 12.97 14.06 6.73
CA ASP A 135 12.60 13.90 8.13
C ASP A 135 13.75 13.26 8.91
N HIS A 136 14.25 13.92 9.95
CA HIS A 136 15.39 13.44 10.73
C HIS A 136 15.14 12.10 11.43
N ASP A 137 13.92 11.90 11.94
CA ASP A 137 13.56 10.76 12.77
C ASP A 137 13.05 9.60 11.90
N MET A 138 12.43 9.93 10.76
CA MET A 138 11.77 8.97 9.88
C MET A 138 12.57 8.65 8.61
N ASN A 139 13.65 9.35 8.25
CA ASN A 139 14.38 9.02 7.02
C ASN A 139 14.94 7.58 7.01
N GLY A 140 14.90 6.94 5.85
CA GLY A 140 15.38 5.58 5.65
C GLY A 140 14.71 4.89 4.47
N ASP A 141 15.05 3.62 4.27
CA ASP A 141 14.45 2.80 3.21
C ASP A 141 13.24 2.05 3.75
N TYR A 142 12.06 2.38 3.22
CA TYR A 142 10.80 1.75 3.59
C TYR A 142 10.51 0.59 2.64
N TYR A 143 11.03 -0.59 2.94
CA TYR A 143 10.66 -1.80 2.23
C TYR A 143 9.29 -2.31 2.65
N GLY A 144 8.54 -2.87 1.70
CA GLY A 144 7.31 -3.58 2.01
C GLY A 144 6.09 -2.70 2.17
N TYR A 145 5.13 -3.20 2.95
CA TYR A 145 3.86 -2.54 3.18
C TYR A 145 4.01 -1.42 4.20
N ASP A 146 3.63 -0.21 3.84
CA ASP A 146 3.25 0.85 4.77
C ASP A 146 1.90 1.39 4.35
N GLY A 147 0.92 1.35 5.25
CA GLY A 147 -0.49 1.53 4.94
C GLY A 147 -0.91 2.98 4.67
N PRO A 148 -2.23 3.20 4.55
CA PRO A 148 -2.81 4.54 4.40
C PRO A 148 -2.30 5.57 5.41
N CYS A 149 -1.92 6.74 4.92
CA CYS A 149 -1.68 7.97 5.70
C CYS A 149 -2.03 9.21 4.84
N PRO A 150 -3.27 9.31 4.33
CA PRO A 150 -3.66 10.46 3.52
C PRO A 150 -3.62 11.72 4.37
N PRO A 151 -3.36 12.91 3.81
CA PRO A 151 -3.33 14.13 4.59
C PRO A 151 -4.62 14.34 5.38
N TRP A 152 -4.52 14.73 6.65
CA TRP A 152 -5.69 14.89 7.51
C TRP A 152 -6.56 16.09 7.12
N ASN A 153 -6.04 16.96 6.25
CA ASN A 153 -6.78 18.06 5.63
C ASN A 153 -7.10 17.81 4.15
N ASP A 154 -7.07 16.58 3.63
CA ASP A 154 -7.47 16.34 2.24
C ASP A 154 -8.99 16.38 2.07
N ALA A 155 -9.46 17.11 1.05
CA ALA A 155 -10.88 17.16 0.69
C ALA A 155 -11.39 15.83 0.12
N LEU A 156 -10.49 14.94 -0.31
CA LEU A 156 -10.82 13.63 -0.88
C LEU A 156 -10.64 12.48 0.13
N THR A 157 -11.45 11.44 -0.07
CA THR A 157 -11.17 10.11 0.49
C THR A 157 -10.32 9.36 -0.53
N HIS A 158 -9.18 8.82 -0.09
CA HIS A 158 -8.24 8.13 -0.96
C HIS A 158 -8.68 6.68 -1.19
N ARG A 159 -8.36 6.13 -2.37
CA ARG A 159 -8.60 4.74 -2.76
C ARG A 159 -7.29 3.97 -2.80
N TYR A 160 -7.29 2.81 -2.19
CA TYR A 160 -6.14 1.91 -2.10
C TYR A 160 -6.49 0.61 -2.81
N ASP A 161 -5.81 0.34 -3.92
CA ASP A 161 -5.99 -0.87 -4.70
C ASP A 161 -4.88 -1.88 -4.39
N PHE A 162 -5.29 -3.06 -3.91
CA PHE A 162 -4.42 -4.21 -3.71
C PHE A 162 -4.53 -5.12 -4.94
N ILE A 163 -3.44 -5.25 -5.69
CA ILE A 163 -3.42 -5.94 -6.98
C ILE A 163 -2.55 -7.18 -6.86
N VAL A 164 -3.09 -8.34 -7.24
CA VAL A 164 -2.33 -9.59 -7.35
C VAL A 164 -2.12 -9.90 -8.83
N HIS A 165 -0.86 -10.07 -9.22
CA HIS A 165 -0.47 -10.50 -10.56
C HIS A 165 -0.02 -11.95 -10.52
N ALA A 166 -0.48 -12.75 -11.48
CA ALA A 166 0.08 -14.05 -11.82
C ALA A 166 1.13 -13.88 -12.92
N LEU A 167 2.33 -14.43 -12.72
CA LEU A 167 3.49 -14.22 -13.61
C LEU A 167 3.97 -15.52 -14.25
N ASP A 168 4.51 -15.42 -15.47
CA ASP A 168 5.10 -16.54 -16.24
C ASP A 168 6.57 -16.84 -15.91
N VAL A 169 7.13 -16.12 -14.95
CA VAL A 169 8.48 -16.32 -14.41
C VAL A 169 8.40 -16.72 -12.95
N GLU A 170 9.36 -17.52 -12.51
CA GLU A 170 9.48 -17.94 -11.11
C GLU A 170 10.09 -16.84 -10.23
N ARG A 171 11.03 -16.07 -10.80
CA ARG A 171 11.67 -14.93 -10.15
C ARG A 171 11.68 -13.75 -11.12
N LEU A 172 11.18 -12.61 -10.69
CA LEU A 172 11.16 -11.38 -11.48
C LEU A 172 12.61 -10.95 -11.75
N PRO A 173 12.99 -10.60 -13.00
CA PRO A 173 14.38 -10.34 -13.38
C PRO A 173 14.85 -8.95 -12.95
N ILE A 174 14.87 -8.72 -11.64
CA ILE A 174 15.37 -7.53 -10.96
C ILE A 174 16.25 -7.96 -9.80
N GLU A 175 17.34 -7.24 -9.53
CA GLU A 175 18.29 -7.57 -8.48
C GLU A 175 18.63 -6.33 -7.65
N GLY A 176 19.10 -6.54 -6.43
CA GLY A 176 19.44 -5.45 -5.52
C GLY A 176 18.23 -4.65 -5.05
N ARG A 177 18.45 -3.40 -4.64
CA ARG A 177 17.40 -2.48 -4.21
C ARG A 177 16.56 -2.04 -5.41
N PHE A 178 15.24 -2.18 -5.32
CA PHE A 178 14.30 -1.73 -6.33
C PHE A 178 13.07 -1.06 -5.71
N ASP A 179 12.37 -0.24 -6.50
CA ASP A 179 11.09 0.36 -6.12
C ASP A 179 9.90 -0.30 -6.85
N GLY A 180 8.68 0.05 -6.43
CA GLY A 180 7.45 -0.47 -7.02
C GLY A 180 7.27 -0.12 -8.50
N ARG A 181 7.82 0.99 -8.98
CA ARG A 181 7.71 1.41 -10.40
C ARG A 181 8.60 0.52 -11.28
N GLN A 182 9.83 0.24 -10.85
CA GLN A 182 10.74 -0.68 -11.52
C GLN A 182 10.16 -2.10 -11.57
N ALA A 183 9.61 -2.59 -10.45
CA ALA A 183 8.95 -3.90 -10.42
C ALA A 183 7.73 -3.96 -11.34
N MET A 184 6.87 -2.92 -11.32
CA MET A 184 5.67 -2.86 -12.16
C MET A 184 5.99 -2.95 -13.66
N GLU A 185 7.07 -2.32 -14.13
CA GLU A 185 7.47 -2.39 -15.54
C GLU A 185 7.89 -3.80 -15.98
N LEU A 186 8.43 -4.61 -15.07
CA LEU A 186 8.74 -6.01 -15.33
C LEU A 186 7.52 -6.91 -15.17
N ILE A 187 6.70 -6.67 -14.14
CA ILE A 187 5.42 -7.38 -13.91
C ILE A 187 4.53 -7.30 -15.15
N LYS A 188 4.39 -6.11 -15.76
CA LYS A 188 3.59 -5.92 -16.99
C LYS A 188 4.03 -6.82 -18.14
N ARG A 189 5.33 -7.14 -18.25
CA ARG A 189 5.89 -7.97 -19.33
C ARG A 189 5.65 -9.47 -19.12
N HIS A 190 5.50 -9.87 -17.87
CA HIS A 190 5.40 -11.27 -17.44
C HIS A 190 4.00 -11.65 -16.95
N SER A 191 3.06 -10.71 -16.87
CA SER A 191 1.74 -10.95 -16.31
C SER A 191 0.87 -11.80 -17.24
N LEU A 192 0.43 -12.94 -16.74
CA LEU A 192 -0.58 -13.81 -17.36
C LEU A 192 -2.01 -13.36 -17.05
N GLY A 193 -2.16 -12.54 -16.02
CA GLY A 193 -3.41 -11.97 -15.57
C GLY A 193 -3.26 -11.32 -14.21
N SER A 194 -4.23 -10.51 -13.83
CA SER A 194 -4.31 -9.90 -12.51
C SER A 194 -5.75 -9.75 -12.04
N ALA A 195 -5.90 -9.51 -10.75
CA ALA A 195 -7.15 -9.08 -10.13
C ALA A 195 -6.83 -8.13 -8.98
N SER A 196 -7.76 -7.25 -8.65
CA SER A 196 -7.62 -6.30 -7.57
C SER A 196 -8.81 -6.32 -6.62
N VAL A 197 -8.55 -5.93 -5.38
CA VAL A 197 -9.55 -5.59 -4.37
C VAL A 197 -9.08 -4.33 -3.67
N GLY A 198 -9.97 -3.41 -3.38
CA GLY A 198 -9.59 -2.12 -2.81
C GLY A 198 -10.58 -1.61 -1.79
N GLY A 199 -10.12 -0.67 -0.98
CA GLY A 199 -10.92 0.04 0.01
C GLY A 199 -10.59 1.52 0.00
N THR A 200 -11.22 2.26 0.90
CA THR A 200 -11.01 3.72 1.02
C THR A 200 -10.43 4.09 2.37
N TYR A 201 -9.71 5.20 2.46
CA TYR A 201 -9.26 5.72 3.76
C TYR A 201 -9.18 7.25 3.75
N THR A 202 -9.42 7.86 4.90
CA THR A 202 -9.25 9.30 5.10
C THR A 202 -8.95 9.60 6.56
N LEU A 203 -8.07 10.58 6.79
CA LEU A 203 -7.80 11.16 8.11
C LEU A 203 -8.57 12.47 8.32
N ASN A 204 -9.32 12.95 7.33
CA ASN A 204 -10.16 14.14 7.44
C ASN A 204 -11.41 13.83 8.29
N ALA A 205 -11.48 14.45 9.48
CA ALA A 205 -12.55 14.23 10.44
C ALA A 205 -13.96 14.49 9.87
N ARG A 206 -14.10 15.48 8.98
CA ARG A 206 -15.38 15.81 8.32
C ARG A 206 -15.85 14.67 7.42
N LEU A 207 -14.94 14.09 6.65
CA LEU A 207 -15.25 12.98 5.74
C LEU A 207 -15.55 11.70 6.53
N ARG A 208 -14.79 11.41 7.60
CA ARG A 208 -15.06 10.26 8.48
C ARG A 208 -16.44 10.35 9.15
N ALA A 209 -16.82 11.53 9.64
CA ALA A 209 -18.15 11.75 10.22
C ALA A 209 -19.28 11.47 9.22
N THR A 210 -19.07 11.80 7.95
CA THR A 210 -20.03 11.53 6.87
C THR A 210 -20.14 10.04 6.55
N GLN A 211 -19.04 9.29 6.65
CA GLN A 211 -19.03 7.84 6.46
C GLN A 211 -19.71 7.08 7.61
N ALA A 212 -19.57 7.56 8.86
CA ALA A 212 -20.17 6.94 10.04
C ALA A 212 -21.69 7.14 10.16
N GLY A 213 -22.25 8.13 9.46
CA GLY A 213 -23.68 8.43 9.46
C GLY A 213 -24.49 7.78 8.34
N ARG A 214 -23.88 6.91 7.53
CA ARG A 214 -24.53 6.12 6.46
C ARG A 214 -24.73 4.68 6.91
#